data_AF-A0A4P7C1M3-F1
#
_entry.id   AF-A0A4P7C1M3-F1
#
_cell.length_a   1.000
_cell.length_b   1.000
_cell.length_c   1.000
_cell.angle_alpha   90.00
_cell.angle_beta   90.00
_cell.angle_gamma   90.00
#
_symmetry.space_group_name_H-M   'P 1'
#
loop_
_entity.id
_entity.type
_entity.pdbx_description
1 polymer ?
#
loop_
_entity_poly.entity_id
_entity_poly.type
_entity_poly.pdbx_seq_one_letter_code
_entity_poly.pdbx_strand_id
1 'polypeptide(L)'
;MKVTAWNNGQYSATGAGYGVKLSIQDRDREFDRGWKAVTLELENGKSIRVKVAKKSFWSEACRELIHAEIGLWMLAQGLAPWPKGHPPKLQLISTGEAKFKLCRRS
;
A
#
# COMPACT_ATOMS: atom_id res chain seq x y z
N MET A 1 4.65 9.54 -4.92
CA MET A 1 3.82 10.02 -3.79
C MET A 1 4.27 9.38 -2.46
N LYS A 2 4.01 10.05 -1.33
CA LYS A 2 4.33 9.55 0.01
C LYS A 2 3.14 8.80 0.59
N VAL A 3 3.34 7.55 1.00
CA VAL A 3 2.29 6.72 1.61
C VAL A 3 2.66 6.35 3.04
N THR A 4 1.68 5.95 3.83
CA THR A 4 1.89 5.53 5.22
C THR A 4 1.64 4.04 5.34
N ALA A 5 2.54 3.29 5.98
CA ALA A 5 2.28 1.90 6.31
C ALA A 5 1.01 1.78 7.16
N TRP A 6 0.24 0.73 6.94
CA TRP A 6 -1.05 0.52 7.57
C TRP A 6 -1.21 -0.94 7.93
N ASN A 7 -1.82 -1.20 9.08
CA ASN A 7 -2.34 -2.52 9.43
C ASN A 7 -3.79 -2.39 9.91
N ASN A 8 -4.49 -3.52 10.00
CA ASN A 8 -5.87 -3.62 10.48
C ASN A 8 -5.99 -3.54 12.02
N GLY A 9 -4.98 -3.02 12.73
CA GLY A 9 -4.93 -2.96 14.19
C GLY A 9 -4.29 -4.18 14.87
N GLN A 10 -3.96 -5.23 14.11
CA GLN A 10 -3.21 -6.39 14.62
C GLN A 10 -2.00 -6.67 13.73
N TYR A 11 -0.89 -7.06 14.36
CA TYR A 11 0.29 -7.53 13.63
C TYR A 11 0.17 -9.03 13.38
N SER A 12 0.27 -9.43 12.12
CA SER A 12 0.31 -10.83 11.73
C SER A 12 1.65 -11.19 11.10
N ALA A 13 2.26 -12.30 11.52
CA ALA A 13 3.49 -12.82 10.92
C ALA A 13 3.27 -13.32 9.47
N THR A 14 2.02 -13.62 9.09
CA THR A 14 1.66 -14.05 7.72
C THR A 14 1.57 -12.90 6.73
N GLY A 15 1.76 -11.65 7.19
CA GLY A 15 1.57 -10.45 6.40
C GLY A 15 0.11 -10.09 6.10
N ALA A 16 -0.86 -10.93 6.51
CA ALA A 16 -2.27 -10.60 6.40
C ALA A 16 -2.63 -9.35 7.22
N GLY A 17 -3.51 -8.50 6.68
CA GLY A 17 -3.96 -7.29 7.37
C GLY A 17 -3.06 -6.07 7.20
N TYR A 18 -1.99 -6.14 6.41
CA TYR A 18 -1.11 -5.00 6.12
C TYR A 18 -1.40 -4.36 4.77
N GLY A 19 -0.99 -3.10 4.66
CA GLY A 19 -1.10 -2.34 3.43
C GLY A 19 -0.43 -0.98 3.53
N VAL A 20 -0.69 -0.13 2.54
CA VAL A 20 -0.27 1.28 2.56
C VAL A 20 -1.48 2.19 2.36
N LYS A 21 -1.58 3.22 3.18
CA LYS A 21 -2.61 4.25 3.12
C LYS A 21 -2.12 5.43 2.27
N LEU A 22 -2.85 5.74 1.21
CA LEU A 22 -2.61 6.91 0.35
C LEU A 22 -3.17 8.19 0.99
N SER A 23 -2.94 9.36 0.38
CA SER A 23 -3.76 10.56 0.61
C SER A 23 -4.96 10.57 -0.35
N ILE A 24 -6.03 11.33 -0.06
CA ILE A 24 -7.18 11.47 -0.98
C ILE A 24 -6.70 12.17 -2.26
N GLN A 25 -5.90 13.23 -2.10
CA GLN A 25 -5.35 14.01 -3.21
C GLN A 25 -4.47 13.15 -4.14
N ASP A 26 -3.57 12.33 -3.57
CA ASP A 26 -2.74 11.44 -4.38
C ASP A 26 -3.54 10.30 -5.01
N ARG A 27 -4.55 9.75 -4.30
CA ARG A 27 -5.44 8.75 -4.89
C ARG A 27 -6.16 9.31 -6.10
N ASP A 28 -6.83 10.45 -5.96
CA ASP A 28 -7.67 11.00 -7.03
C ASP A 28 -6.86 11.55 -8.21
N ARG A 29 -5.57 11.88 -7.99
CA ARG A 29 -4.66 12.31 -9.05
C ARG A 29 -4.03 11.14 -9.81
N GLU A 30 -3.67 10.06 -9.11
CA GLU A 30 -2.85 8.98 -9.66
C GLU A 30 -3.65 7.71 -10.01
N PHE A 31 -4.89 7.58 -9.53
CA PHE A 31 -5.73 6.41 -9.77
C PHE A 31 -6.95 6.77 -10.60
N ASP A 32 -7.31 5.87 -11.52
CA ASP A 32 -8.55 5.96 -12.30
C ASP A 32 -9.66 5.11 -11.68
N ARG A 33 -10.88 5.69 -11.59
CA ARG A 33 -12.09 5.00 -11.08
C ARG A 33 -12.51 3.82 -11.95
N GLY A 34 -12.14 3.81 -13.23
CA GLY A 34 -12.35 2.70 -14.16
C GLY A 34 -11.43 1.50 -13.90
N TRP A 35 -10.34 1.66 -13.17
CA TRP A 35 -9.42 0.56 -12.90
C TRP A 35 -9.99 -0.47 -11.93
N LYS A 36 -9.96 -1.74 -12.32
CA LYS A 36 -10.36 -2.86 -11.46
C LYS A 36 -9.31 -3.17 -10.40
N ALA A 37 -8.04 -3.08 -10.79
CA ALA A 37 -6.88 -3.40 -9.98
C ALA A 37 -5.66 -2.66 -10.50
N VAL A 38 -4.66 -2.52 -9.65
CA VAL A 38 -3.32 -2.04 -10.00
C VAL A 38 -2.29 -3.15 -9.79
N THR A 39 -1.22 -3.10 -10.57
CA THR A 39 -0.02 -3.90 -10.32
C THR A 39 0.90 -3.10 -9.42
N LEU A 40 1.29 -3.70 -8.30
CA LEU A 40 2.22 -3.13 -7.33
C LEU A 40 3.49 -3.97 -7.32
N GLU A 41 4.61 -3.39 -7.75
CA GLU A 41 5.94 -3.95 -7.62
C GLU A 41 6.52 -3.57 -6.25
N LEU A 42 6.95 -4.55 -5.48
CA LEU A 42 7.65 -4.36 -4.21
C LEU A 42 9.15 -4.22 -4.46
N GLU A 43 9.86 -3.54 -3.56
CA GLU A 43 11.32 -3.31 -3.68
C GLU A 43 12.14 -4.59 -3.88
N ASN A 44 11.65 -5.74 -3.39
CA ASN A 44 12.28 -7.05 -3.57
C ASN A 44 12.01 -7.69 -4.96
N GLY A 45 11.43 -6.95 -5.90
CA GLY A 45 11.12 -7.40 -7.25
C GLY A 45 9.80 -8.16 -7.40
N LYS A 46 9.09 -8.45 -6.30
CA LYS A 46 7.81 -9.17 -6.37
C LYS A 46 6.71 -8.25 -6.86
N SER A 47 5.96 -8.70 -7.87
CA SER A 47 4.77 -7.99 -8.38
C SER A 47 3.49 -8.63 -7.87
N ILE A 48 2.57 -7.81 -7.36
CA ILE A 48 1.27 -8.24 -6.83
C ILE A 48 0.13 -7.43 -7.44
N ARG A 49 -1.06 -8.02 -7.51
CA ARG A 49 -2.25 -7.36 -8.04
C ARG A 49 -3.18 -6.95 -6.91
N VAL A 50 -3.42 -5.64 -6.76
CA VAL A 50 -4.26 -5.09 -5.69
C VAL A 50 -5.55 -4.54 -6.26
N LYS A 51 -6.70 -5.00 -5.75
CA LYS A 51 -8.04 -4.55 -6.20
C LYS A 51 -8.32 -3.13 -5.71
N VAL A 52 -8.68 -2.24 -6.64
CA VAL A 52 -9.01 -0.83 -6.35
C VAL A 52 -10.43 -0.43 -6.75
N ALA A 53 -11.18 -1.29 -7.46
CA ALA A 53 -12.58 -1.02 -7.81
C ALA A 53 -13.57 -1.06 -6.61
N LYS A 54 -13.13 -1.49 -5.43
CA LYS A 54 -14.00 -1.53 -4.25
C LYS A 54 -14.40 -0.11 -3.85
N LYS A 55 -15.69 0.13 -3.62
CA LYS A 55 -16.22 1.44 -3.18
C LYS A 55 -15.46 2.00 -1.98
N SER A 56 -15.05 1.13 -1.06
CA SER A 56 -14.31 1.53 0.13
C SER A 56 -13.02 2.27 -0.22
N PHE A 57 -12.25 1.87 -1.24
CA PHE A 57 -10.99 2.53 -1.64
C PHE A 57 -11.19 3.98 -2.12
N TRP A 58 -12.37 4.27 -2.67
CA TRP A 58 -12.76 5.60 -3.17
C TRP A 58 -13.47 6.45 -2.11
N SER A 59 -13.68 5.91 -0.91
CA SER A 59 -14.24 6.67 0.21
C SER A 59 -13.17 7.51 0.91
N GLU A 60 -13.58 8.40 1.82
CA GLU A 60 -12.64 9.14 2.66
C GLU A 60 -12.02 8.26 3.75
N ALA A 61 -12.78 7.28 4.25
CA ALA A 61 -12.40 6.44 5.37
C ALA A 61 -11.36 5.38 4.99
N CYS A 62 -11.53 4.75 3.82
CA CYS A 62 -10.68 3.66 3.35
C CYS A 62 -10.00 4.07 2.03
N ARG A 63 -8.69 3.92 2.00
CA ARG A 63 -7.83 4.30 0.85
C ARG A 63 -6.51 3.54 0.92
N GLU A 64 -6.60 2.30 1.40
CA GLU A 64 -5.48 1.41 1.63
C GLU A 64 -5.35 0.38 0.50
N LEU A 65 -4.13 0.23 -0.01
CA LEU A 65 -3.73 -0.91 -0.81
C LEU A 65 -3.32 -2.02 0.16
N ILE A 66 -4.19 -3.02 0.31
CA ILE A 66 -4.04 -4.09 1.31
C ILE A 66 -3.72 -5.38 0.56
N HIS A 67 -2.65 -6.05 0.96
CA HIS A 67 -2.27 -7.35 0.42
C HIS A 67 -1.27 -8.04 1.35
N ALA A 68 -1.37 -9.37 1.52
CA ALA A 68 -0.52 -10.12 2.45
C ALA A 68 0.97 -9.95 2.16
N GLU A 69 1.33 -9.95 0.88
CA GLU A 69 2.70 -9.73 0.39
C GLU A 69 3.29 -8.36 0.75
N ILE A 70 2.46 -7.32 0.90
CA ILE A 70 2.94 -6.02 1.40
C ILE A 70 3.39 -6.19 2.86
N GLY A 71 2.61 -6.93 3.66
CA GLY A 71 2.95 -7.24 5.05
C GLY A 71 4.21 -8.08 5.18
N LEU A 72 4.33 -9.15 4.38
CA LEU A 72 5.54 -9.99 4.36
C LEU A 72 6.77 -9.16 3.98
N TRP A 73 6.65 -8.30 2.97
CA TRP A 73 7.73 -7.38 2.62
C TRP A 73 8.05 -6.40 3.75
N MET A 74 7.05 -5.78 4.40
CA MET A 74 7.28 -4.89 5.54
C MET A 74 8.02 -5.58 6.69
N LEU A 75 7.61 -6.80 7.03
CA LEU A 75 8.26 -7.60 8.08
C LEU A 75 9.70 -7.95 7.72
N ALA A 76 9.94 -8.41 6.49
CA ALA A 76 11.27 -8.76 6.01
C ALA A 76 12.23 -7.54 5.98
N GLN A 77 11.69 -6.34 5.81
CA GLN A 77 12.46 -5.09 5.82
C GLN A 77 12.59 -4.44 7.21
N GLY A 78 12.05 -5.07 8.27
CA GLY A 78 12.05 -4.49 9.63
C GLY A 78 11.18 -3.24 9.75
N LEU A 79 10.24 -3.03 8.83
CA LEU A 79 9.31 -1.90 8.84
C LEU A 79 8.11 -2.14 9.76
N ALA A 80 7.83 -3.40 10.13
CA ALA A 80 6.80 -3.80 11.06
C ALA A 80 7.36 -4.79 12.10
N PRO A 81 6.87 -4.78 13.35
CA PRO A 81 5.87 -3.86 13.90
C PRO A 81 6.43 -2.45 14.13
N TRP A 82 5.55 -1.45 14.29
CA TRP A 82 5.91 -0.08 14.63
C TRP A 82 5.24 0.38 15.94
N PRO A 83 5.82 1.35 16.66
CA PRO A 83 5.18 1.94 17.84
C PRO A 83 3.82 2.55 17.51
N LYS A 84 2.88 2.50 18.47
CA LYS A 84 1.54 3.07 18.30
C LYS A 84 1.63 4.54 17.88
N GLY A 85 0.93 4.90 16.80
CA GLY A 85 0.94 6.28 16.27
C GLY A 85 2.15 6.62 15.39
N HIS A 86 3.11 5.70 15.21
CA HIS A 86 4.34 5.93 14.44
C HIS A 86 4.51 4.96 13.25
N PRO A 87 3.51 4.81 12.36
CA PRO A 87 3.70 4.00 11.16
C PRO A 87 4.76 4.61 10.24
N PRO A 88 5.65 3.79 9.64
CA PRO A 88 6.67 4.27 8.73
C PRO A 88 6.05 4.91 7.49
N LYS A 89 6.79 5.86 6.91
CA LYS A 89 6.43 6.51 5.65
C LYS A 89 7.23 5.88 4.51
N LEU A 90 6.56 5.56 3.43
CA LEU A 90 7.11 4.88 2.26
C LEU A 90 6.89 5.72 1.01
N GLN A 91 7.50 5.31 -0.09
CA GLN A 91 7.31 5.92 -1.40
C GLN A 91 6.55 4.98 -2.32
N LEU A 92 5.52 5.50 -2.97
CA LEU A 92 4.79 4.84 -4.04
C LEU A 92 5.02 5.62 -5.33
N ILE A 93 5.61 4.99 -6.33
CA ILE A 93 6.06 5.64 -7.57
C ILE A 93 5.22 5.08 -8.71
N SER A 94 4.57 5.96 -9.49
CA SER A 94 3.89 5.53 -10.72
C SER A 94 4.94 5.12 -11.76
N THR A 95 4.81 3.91 -12.30
CA THR A 95 5.73 3.36 -13.33
C THR A 95 5.02 3.10 -14.65
N GLY A 96 3.75 3.45 -14.75
CA GLY A 96 2.92 3.32 -15.94
C GLY A 96 1.44 3.25 -15.60
N GLU A 97 0.61 2.98 -16.60
CA GLU A 97 -0.83 2.85 -16.42
C GLU A 97 -1.16 1.70 -15.45
N ALA A 98 -1.88 2.02 -14.37
CA ALA A 98 -2.23 1.09 -13.29
C ALA A 98 -1.04 0.31 -12.71
N LYS A 99 0.19 0.87 -12.79
CA LYS A 99 1.42 0.24 -12.32
C LYS A 99 2.15 1.16 -11.36
N PHE A 100 2.52 0.61 -10.21
CA PHE A 100 3.24 1.34 -9.18
C PHE A 100 4.36 0.51 -8.58
N LYS A 101 5.40 1.19 -8.10
CA LYS A 101 6.48 0.59 -7.32
C LYS A 101 6.44 1.11 -5.88
N LEU A 102 6.45 0.20 -4.91
CA LEU A 102 6.52 0.50 -3.47
C LEU A 102 7.95 0.32 -2.98
N CYS A 103 8.56 1.41 -2.51
CA CYS A 103 9.91 1.45 -1.99
C CYS A 103 9.96 1.98 -0.56
N ARG A 104 10.99 1.57 0.18
CA ARG A 104 11.43 2.30 1.36
C ARG A 104 11.85 3.70 0.95
N ARG A 105 11.60 4.67 1.83
CA ARG A 105 12.12 6.01 1.65
C ARG A 105 13.62 5.94 1.96
N SER A 106 14.47 6.21 0.97
CA SER A 106 15.90 6.48 1.16
C SER A 106 16.11 7.80 1.91
#